data_AF-A0A4Y6RNB2-F1
#
_entry.id   AF-A0A4Y6RNB2-F1
#
_cell.length_a   1.000
_cell.length_b   1.000
_cell.length_c   1.000
_cell.angle_alpha   90.00
_cell.angle_beta   90.00
_cell.angle_gamma   90.00
#
_symmetry.space_group_name_H-M   'P 1'
#
loop_
_entity.id
_entity.type
_entity.pdbx_description
1 polymer ?
#
loop_
_entity_poly.entity_id
_entity_poly.type
_entity_poly.pdbx_seq_one_letter_code
_entity_poly.pdbx_strand_id
1 'polypeptide(L)'
;MAKYQIVDPHGRPVSSKALKTEQAGPSVQAIHRSSAMHPASGLTPPRLARILRDSIDGDPEPYLALAEDMEERNEHYAGVLGTRKRQVAGLEITVQAASDKAEDVRDADLVREMVERDAFRDELFDVLDAVGKGFSATEILWDTSEGQWRPKAFKWRDPRWFRFDENDPERLLLRGEHGDEPLKPYGWITHFGKAKSGLPIRGGLARGAAWAFLFKSFSLKDWAIFCEAYGQPLRIGKWGPGATEEDKAILLKAIANIGVDYGAIIPDSMMIEFVEAKLSGSHELYEKRANWLDQQISKLVLGQTGTTDAIAGGHAVGKVHDEVRADIEEADARQLSVCINRDVARPLVALNHGPRAKYPVVKIGRPDDIDTEKLVSNVATLVPLGLKVGMGTLRDLIGVPEPADDEELLSAPNQAAGGSEEKPDAPKAKAEAFQAGPATATPDAVDRAIDDLLADGWRPLVEPVIDGLDNELAAASTLDEARQIFERRLETLGVTALADKLAQASFASRISGETGEDLD
;
A
#
# COMPACT_ATOMS: atom_id res chain seq x y z
N MET A 1 29.47 -34.11 25.55
CA MET A 1 28.77 -33.72 24.31
C MET A 1 29.79 -33.17 23.34
N ALA A 2 29.89 -33.71 22.12
CA ALA A 2 30.77 -33.15 21.10
C ALA A 2 30.40 -31.67 20.90
N LYS A 3 31.36 -30.75 21.09
CA LYS A 3 31.17 -29.33 20.80
C LYS A 3 31.10 -29.18 19.29
N TYR A 4 29.91 -29.32 18.71
CA TYR A 4 29.68 -28.89 17.33
C TYR A 4 29.95 -27.38 17.27
N GLN A 5 30.81 -26.96 16.33
CA GLN A 5 31.04 -25.55 16.08
C GLN A 5 29.84 -25.02 15.29
N ILE A 6 29.00 -24.21 15.94
CA ILE A 6 27.86 -23.56 15.27
C ILE A 6 28.43 -22.53 14.31
N VAL A 7 27.98 -22.59 13.06
CA VAL A 7 28.34 -21.65 12.00
C VAL A 7 27.08 -21.03 11.41
N ASP A 8 27.19 -19.80 10.95
CA ASP A 8 26.09 -19.12 10.26
C ASP A 8 25.94 -19.62 8.80
N PRO A 9 24.92 -19.15 8.04
CA PRO A 9 24.74 -19.54 6.64
C PRO A 9 25.92 -19.19 5.73
N HIS A 10 26.84 -18.34 6.17
CA HIS A 10 28.04 -17.92 5.45
C HIS A 10 29.31 -18.64 5.97
N GLY A 11 29.17 -19.63 6.86
CA GLY A 11 30.27 -20.41 7.41
C GLY A 11 31.08 -19.68 8.50
N ARG A 12 30.60 -18.55 9.02
CA ARG A 12 31.27 -17.80 10.09
C ARG A 12 30.97 -18.43 11.45
N PRO A 13 31.98 -18.61 12.32
CA PRO A 13 31.78 -19.22 13.62
C PRO A 13 30.94 -18.34 14.55
N VAL A 14 29.95 -18.94 15.21
CA VAL A 14 29.06 -18.25 16.16
C VAL A 14 29.66 -18.32 17.56
N SER A 15 29.80 -17.17 18.20
CA SER A 15 30.25 -17.06 19.60
C SER A 15 29.07 -16.85 20.53
N SER A 16 28.69 -17.90 21.27
CA SER A 16 27.64 -17.81 22.30
C SER A 16 27.94 -16.75 23.36
N LYS A 17 29.21 -16.48 23.68
CA LYS A 17 29.57 -15.42 24.62
C LYS A 17 29.25 -14.03 24.06
N ALA A 18 29.50 -13.81 22.76
CA ALA A 18 29.26 -12.53 22.11
C ALA A 18 27.76 -12.21 21.97
N LEU A 19 26.93 -13.23 21.76
CA LEU A 19 25.47 -13.10 21.62
C LEU A 19 24.75 -12.70 22.92
N LYS A 20 25.38 -12.90 24.08
CA LYS A 20 24.84 -12.45 25.39
C LYS A 20 24.98 -10.95 25.63
N THR A 21 25.62 -10.24 24.70
CA THR A 21 25.89 -8.81 24.81
C THR A 21 25.37 -8.09 23.58
N GLU A 22 24.69 -6.97 23.80
CA GLU A 22 24.28 -6.03 22.76
C GLU A 22 25.55 -5.51 22.05
N GLN A 23 25.62 -5.64 20.73
CA GLN A 23 26.67 -5.09 19.88
C GLN A 23 26.50 -3.58 19.70
N ALA A 24 25.30 -3.11 19.36
CA ALA A 24 25.01 -1.69 19.17
C ALA A 24 24.50 -1.04 20.48
N GLY A 25 25.08 -1.44 21.61
CA GLY A 25 24.70 -1.02 22.95
C GLY A 25 25.19 0.39 23.34
N PRO A 26 24.87 0.85 24.57
CA PRO A 26 25.14 2.22 25.02
C PRO A 26 26.60 2.67 24.96
N SER A 27 27.58 1.75 25.02
CA SER A 27 29.00 2.10 24.89
C SER A 27 29.37 2.66 23.52
N VAL A 28 28.55 2.42 22.49
CA VAL A 28 28.76 2.89 21.11
C VAL A 28 28.01 4.22 20.85
N GLN A 29 27.30 4.77 21.85
CA GLN A 29 26.46 5.98 21.70
C GLN A 29 27.21 7.23 21.23
N ALA A 30 28.53 7.36 21.44
CA ALA A 30 29.27 8.56 21.04
C ALA A 30 29.32 8.74 19.50
N ILE A 31 29.34 7.63 18.76
CA ILE A 31 29.38 7.59 17.28
C ILE A 31 27.97 7.51 16.70
N HIS A 32 27.09 6.85 17.44
CA HIS A 32 25.69 6.64 17.11
C HIS A 32 24.76 7.75 17.60
N ARG A 33 25.30 8.94 17.89
CA ARG A 33 24.44 10.09 18.22
C ARG A 33 23.53 10.36 17.04
N SER A 34 22.22 10.41 17.31
CA SER A 34 21.21 10.98 16.41
C SER A 34 21.39 12.50 16.33
N SER A 35 22.61 12.97 16.04
CA SER A 35 22.83 14.34 15.63
C SER A 35 21.88 14.56 14.47
N ALA A 36 20.87 15.40 14.71
CA ALA A 36 19.79 15.78 13.82
C ALA A 36 20.34 16.32 12.49
N MET A 37 20.87 15.42 11.66
CA MET A 37 21.22 15.69 10.29
C MET A 37 19.89 15.69 9.54
N HIS A 38 19.48 16.87 9.09
CA HIS A 38 18.26 17.06 8.31
C HIS A 38 18.61 17.55 6.90
N PRO A 39 19.11 16.67 6.00
CA PRO A 39 19.52 17.06 4.65
C PRO A 39 18.41 17.69 3.81
N ALA A 40 17.13 17.45 4.15
CA ALA A 40 16.00 18.07 3.48
C ALA A 40 16.00 19.60 3.62
N SER A 41 16.59 20.13 4.70
CA SER A 41 16.71 21.58 4.91
C SER A 41 17.72 22.19 3.94
N GLY A 42 17.22 23.02 3.02
CA GLY A 42 18.05 23.61 1.95
C GLY A 42 18.45 22.61 0.87
N LEU A 43 17.61 21.59 0.61
CA LEU A 43 17.83 20.64 -0.47
C LEU A 43 17.65 21.34 -1.84
N THR A 44 18.57 21.09 -2.77
CA THR A 44 18.56 21.61 -4.15
C THR A 44 18.85 20.48 -5.13
N PRO A 45 18.52 20.60 -6.43
CA PRO A 45 18.79 19.53 -7.40
C PRO A 45 20.25 19.07 -7.43
N PRO A 46 21.27 19.97 -7.44
CA PRO A 46 22.67 19.54 -7.38
C PRO A 46 23.03 18.85 -6.07
N ARG A 47 22.48 19.31 -4.93
CA ARG A 47 22.72 18.70 -3.62
C ARG A 47 22.09 17.32 -3.51
N LEU A 48 20.87 17.13 -4.01
CA LEU A 48 20.22 15.82 -4.09
C LEU A 48 21.03 14.86 -4.96
N ALA A 49 21.43 15.29 -6.15
CA ALA A 49 22.25 14.47 -7.04
C ALA A 49 23.58 14.03 -6.38
N ARG A 50 24.21 14.91 -5.59
CA ARG A 50 25.39 14.60 -4.79
C ARG A 50 25.09 13.57 -3.70
N ILE A 51 24.07 13.78 -2.87
CA ILE A 51 23.66 12.83 -1.81
C ILE A 51 23.42 11.43 -2.40
N LEU A 52 22.72 11.36 -3.53
CA LEU A 52 22.44 10.09 -4.19
C LEU A 52 23.68 9.42 -4.80
N ARG A 53 24.71 10.17 -5.17
CA ARG A 53 25.98 9.63 -5.67
C ARG A 53 26.87 9.18 -4.52
N ASP A 54 27.01 10.03 -3.51
CA ASP A 54 27.79 9.78 -2.29
C ASP A 54 27.25 8.54 -1.56
N SER A 55 25.96 8.24 -1.66
CA SER A 55 25.39 7.00 -1.10
C SER A 55 25.86 5.70 -1.77
N ILE A 56 26.53 5.78 -2.92
CA ILE A 56 27.04 4.62 -3.67
C ILE A 56 28.56 4.57 -3.53
N ASP A 57 29.21 5.70 -3.79
CA ASP A 57 30.66 5.79 -3.93
C ASP A 57 31.35 6.26 -2.64
N GLY A 58 30.59 6.62 -1.60
CA GLY A 58 31.09 7.21 -0.36
C GLY A 58 30.18 6.90 0.83
N ASP A 59 29.81 7.95 1.57
CA ASP A 59 29.02 7.79 2.79
C ASP A 59 27.50 7.73 2.51
N PRO A 60 26.79 6.64 2.85
CA PRO A 60 25.33 6.55 2.73
C PRO A 60 24.55 7.36 3.77
N GLU A 61 25.18 7.85 4.83
CA GLU A 61 24.51 8.52 5.94
C GLU A 61 23.63 9.72 5.52
N PRO A 62 24.07 10.64 4.64
CA PRO A 62 23.21 11.75 4.19
C PRO A 62 22.00 11.29 3.38
N TYR A 63 22.09 10.16 2.67
CA TYR A 63 20.95 9.58 1.95
C TYR A 63 19.96 8.95 2.93
N LEU A 64 20.45 8.22 3.92
CA LEU A 64 19.60 7.58 4.94
C LEU A 64 18.89 8.62 5.81
N ALA A 65 19.59 9.70 6.18
CA ALA A 65 18.98 10.84 6.88
C ALA A 65 17.96 11.57 6.00
N LEU A 66 18.21 11.73 4.70
CA LEU A 66 17.23 12.30 3.78
C LEU A 66 15.99 11.41 3.65
N ALA A 67 16.16 10.08 3.61
CA ALA A 67 15.03 9.15 3.53
C ALA A 67 14.15 9.22 4.80
N GLU A 68 14.75 9.36 5.98
CA GLU A 68 14.04 9.62 7.24
C GLU A 68 13.30 10.98 7.20
N ASP A 69 13.97 12.07 6.82
CA ASP A 69 13.35 13.39 6.66
C ASP A 69 12.14 13.35 5.70
N MET A 70 12.20 12.54 4.64
CA MET A 70 11.11 12.39 3.68
C MET A 70 9.89 11.68 4.29
N GLU A 71 10.09 10.68 5.15
CA GLU A 71 9.00 10.03 5.89
C GLU A 71 8.37 11.00 6.91
N GLU A 72 9.12 11.95 7.47
CA GLU A 72 8.58 12.95 8.40
C GLU A 72 7.89 14.13 7.71
N ARG A 73 8.41 14.58 6.55
CA ARG A 73 8.00 15.84 5.92
C ARG A 73 7.06 15.68 4.72
N ASN A 74 6.90 14.49 4.18
CA ASN A 74 6.00 14.22 3.07
C ASN A 74 4.88 13.29 3.49
N GLU A 75 3.75 13.89 3.89
CA GLU A 75 2.55 13.20 4.37
C GLU A 75 2.07 12.09 3.42
N HIS A 76 2.09 12.35 2.11
CA HIS A 76 1.67 11.36 1.12
C HIS A 76 2.62 10.16 1.08
N TYR A 77 3.94 10.42 1.00
CA TYR A 77 4.95 9.36 0.99
C TYR A 77 4.88 8.51 2.27
N ALA A 78 4.77 9.17 3.43
CA ALA A 78 4.60 8.52 4.72
C ALA A 78 3.35 7.65 4.78
N GLY A 79 2.22 8.17 4.28
CA GLY A 79 0.95 7.46 4.22
C GLY A 79 1.01 6.19 3.37
N VAL A 80 1.51 6.29 2.12
CA VAL A 80 1.57 5.12 1.23
C VAL A 80 2.62 4.10 1.66
N LEU A 81 3.79 4.54 2.12
CA LEU A 81 4.85 3.64 2.60
C LEU A 81 4.42 2.93 3.88
N GLY A 82 3.84 3.66 4.83
CA GLY A 82 3.32 3.10 6.08
C GLY A 82 2.15 2.13 5.84
N THR A 83 1.35 2.33 4.79
CA THR A 83 0.29 1.40 4.38
C THR A 83 0.89 0.08 3.89
N ARG A 84 1.86 0.14 2.96
CA ARG A 84 2.55 -1.04 2.43
C ARG A 84 3.25 -1.84 3.53
N LYS A 85 3.94 -1.18 4.46
CA LYS A 85 4.61 -1.83 5.61
C LYS A 85 3.60 -2.53 6.54
N ARG A 86 2.51 -1.84 6.94
CA ARG A 86 1.49 -2.40 7.84
C ARG A 86 0.70 -3.54 7.22
N GLN A 87 0.46 -3.49 5.91
CA GLN A 87 -0.18 -4.58 5.18
C GLN A 87 0.58 -5.88 5.34
N VAL A 88 1.88 -5.86 5.03
CA VAL A 88 2.75 -7.04 5.15
C VAL A 88 2.92 -7.48 6.62
N ALA A 89 3.12 -6.55 7.55
CA ALA A 89 3.27 -6.87 8.98
C ALA A 89 1.97 -7.40 9.62
N GLY A 90 0.81 -7.10 9.03
CA GLY A 90 -0.50 -7.55 9.49
C GLY A 90 -0.92 -8.94 8.98
N LEU A 91 -0.16 -9.52 8.04
CA LEU A 91 -0.45 -10.83 7.46
C LEU A 91 -0.36 -11.96 8.49
N GLU A 92 -1.02 -13.07 8.16
CA GLU A 92 -0.90 -14.30 8.95
C GLU A 92 0.51 -14.88 8.84
N ILE A 93 0.99 -15.43 9.95
CA ILE A 93 2.31 -16.05 10.03
C ILE A 93 2.11 -17.51 10.38
N THR A 94 2.49 -18.39 9.46
CA THR A 94 2.41 -19.84 9.63
C THR A 94 3.81 -20.43 9.77
N VAL A 95 3.93 -21.47 10.59
CA VAL A 95 5.20 -22.19 10.80
C VAL A 95 5.01 -23.66 10.43
N GLN A 96 5.71 -24.09 9.39
CA GLN A 96 5.68 -25.47 8.88
C GLN A 96 6.91 -26.23 9.38
N ALA A 97 6.68 -27.42 9.95
CA ALA A 97 7.76 -28.32 10.34
C ALA A 97 8.49 -28.87 9.10
N ALA A 98 9.76 -29.24 9.26
CA ALA A 98 10.54 -29.81 8.16
C ALA A 98 10.07 -31.22 7.75
N SER A 99 9.48 -31.96 8.69
CA SER A 99 8.80 -33.25 8.50
C SER A 99 7.94 -33.59 9.73
N ASP A 100 7.22 -34.70 9.68
CA ASP A 100 6.38 -35.19 10.79
C ASP A 100 7.19 -35.86 11.92
N LYS A 101 8.52 -35.88 11.82
CA LYS A 101 9.37 -36.39 12.89
C LYS A 101 9.22 -35.54 14.14
N ALA A 102 9.15 -36.19 15.31
CA ALA A 102 9.02 -35.52 16.60
C ALA A 102 10.10 -34.44 16.86
N GLU A 103 11.33 -34.61 16.34
CA GLU A 103 12.38 -33.60 16.44
C GLU A 103 12.09 -32.34 15.61
N ASP A 104 11.57 -32.50 14.40
CA ASP A 104 11.27 -31.40 13.48
C ASP A 104 10.01 -30.65 13.93
N VAL A 105 9.04 -31.37 14.50
CA VAL A 105 7.85 -30.79 15.15
C VAL A 105 8.26 -29.95 16.35
N ARG A 106 9.15 -30.47 17.21
CA ARG A 106 9.68 -29.73 18.37
C ARG A 106 10.45 -28.47 17.97
N ASP A 107 11.24 -28.55 16.88
CA ASP A 107 11.92 -27.39 16.32
C ASP A 107 10.92 -26.35 15.81
N ALA A 108 9.81 -26.79 15.18
CA ALA A 108 8.75 -25.90 14.70
C ALA A 108 7.98 -25.25 15.86
N ASP A 109 7.67 -25.99 16.93
CA ASP A 109 6.99 -25.46 18.12
C ASP A 109 7.81 -24.36 18.79
N LEU A 110 9.14 -24.52 18.85
CA LEU A 110 10.04 -23.48 19.36
C LEU A 110 9.97 -22.19 18.51
N VAL A 111 9.84 -22.32 17.19
CA VAL A 111 9.69 -21.18 16.29
C VAL A 111 8.29 -20.56 16.39
N ARG A 112 7.24 -21.38 16.59
CA ARG A 112 5.86 -20.89 16.83
C ARG A 112 5.79 -20.04 18.09
N GLU A 113 6.36 -20.50 19.20
CA GLU A 113 6.41 -19.72 20.45
C GLU A 113 7.06 -18.34 20.24
N MET A 114 8.09 -18.26 19.39
CA MET A 114 8.74 -16.99 19.06
C MET A 114 7.85 -16.07 18.22
N VAL A 115 7.16 -16.61 17.21
CA VAL A 115 6.26 -15.85 16.32
C VAL A 115 5.01 -15.36 17.06
N GLU A 116 4.55 -16.10 18.06
CA GLU A 116 3.37 -15.78 18.88
C GLU A 116 3.62 -14.65 19.89
N ARG A 117 4.84 -14.13 20.01
CA ARG A 117 5.13 -12.95 20.83
C ARG A 117 4.32 -11.74 20.34
N ASP A 118 3.60 -11.09 21.26
CA ASP A 118 2.79 -9.90 20.96
C ASP A 118 3.57 -8.80 20.21
N ALA A 119 4.81 -8.55 20.62
CA ALA A 119 5.67 -7.52 20.03
C ALA A 119 6.18 -7.87 18.62
N PHE A 120 6.09 -9.12 18.18
CA PHE A 120 6.74 -9.56 16.94
C PHE A 120 6.19 -8.84 15.71
N ARG A 121 4.88 -8.55 15.67
CA ARG A 121 4.26 -7.85 14.54
C ARG A 121 4.79 -6.42 14.39
N ASP A 122 4.94 -5.70 15.50
CA ASP A 122 5.54 -4.35 15.50
C ASP A 122 7.02 -4.41 15.10
N GLU A 123 7.75 -5.42 15.58
CA GLU A 123 9.15 -5.65 15.19
C GLU A 123 9.29 -5.97 13.69
N LEU A 124 8.31 -6.62 13.05
CA LEU A 124 8.30 -6.83 11.59
C LEU A 124 8.15 -5.51 10.83
N PHE A 125 7.37 -4.56 11.35
CA PHE A 125 7.26 -3.23 10.75
C PHE A 125 8.63 -2.52 10.68
N ASP A 126 9.44 -2.66 11.73
CA ASP A 126 10.80 -2.14 11.79
C ASP A 126 11.75 -2.84 10.79
N VAL A 127 11.62 -4.16 10.63
CA VAL A 127 12.38 -4.91 9.62
C VAL A 127 12.02 -4.44 8.20
N LEU A 128 10.74 -4.08 7.97
CA LEU A 128 10.25 -3.54 6.70
C LEU A 128 10.69 -2.11 6.40
N ASP A 129 11.43 -1.45 7.29
CA ASP A 129 12.09 -0.16 6.99
C ASP A 129 13.01 -0.24 5.74
N ALA A 130 13.46 -1.46 5.41
CA ALA A 130 14.21 -1.74 4.19
C ALA A 130 13.46 -1.38 2.90
N VAL A 131 12.12 -1.37 2.91
CA VAL A 131 11.32 -1.01 1.72
C VAL A 131 11.58 0.46 1.32
N GLY A 132 11.67 1.36 2.30
CA GLY A 132 12.00 2.76 2.07
C GLY A 132 13.48 2.95 1.78
N LYS A 133 14.34 2.49 2.69
CA LYS A 133 15.77 2.86 2.72
C LYS A 133 16.69 1.92 1.94
N GLY A 134 16.21 0.72 1.60
CA GLY A 134 16.92 -0.32 0.84
C GLY A 134 17.46 -1.45 1.72
N PHE A 135 17.69 -1.16 3.01
CA PHE A 135 18.01 -2.18 4.00
C PHE A 135 17.47 -1.78 5.38
N SER A 136 17.32 -2.77 6.26
CA SER A 136 17.06 -2.60 7.69
C SER A 136 17.93 -3.58 8.46
N ALA A 137 18.39 -3.16 9.63
CA ALA A 137 19.19 -3.98 10.53
C ALA A 137 18.57 -3.93 11.92
N THR A 138 18.06 -5.08 12.35
CA THR A 138 17.38 -5.24 13.64
C THR A 138 18.18 -6.19 14.50
N GLU A 139 18.65 -5.72 15.66
CA GLU A 139 19.49 -6.51 16.54
C GLU A 139 18.66 -7.49 17.36
N ILE A 140 19.08 -8.75 17.41
CA ILE A 140 18.44 -9.79 18.20
C ILE A 140 19.00 -9.76 19.62
N LEU A 141 18.17 -9.36 20.58
CA LEU A 141 18.51 -9.41 21.99
C LEU A 141 18.13 -10.78 22.55
N TRP A 142 19.13 -11.65 22.72
CA TRP A 142 18.95 -12.99 23.25
C TRP A 142 18.83 -13.00 24.78
N ASP A 143 17.83 -13.71 25.29
CA ASP A 143 17.71 -14.13 26.68
C ASP A 143 18.16 -15.60 26.82
N THR A 144 18.94 -15.86 27.86
CA THR A 144 19.45 -17.20 28.21
C THR A 144 19.24 -17.54 29.69
N SER A 145 18.41 -16.78 30.40
CA SER A 145 18.20 -16.88 31.86
C SER A 145 17.63 -18.23 32.30
N GLU A 146 16.77 -18.84 31.48
CA GLU A 146 16.18 -20.17 31.75
C GLU A 146 17.00 -21.34 31.18
N GLY A 147 18.14 -21.05 30.55
CA GLY A 147 19.05 -22.06 29.97
C GLY A 147 18.83 -22.32 28.47
N GLN A 148 17.64 -22.01 27.94
CA GLN A 148 17.37 -21.96 26.50
C GLN A 148 17.68 -20.58 25.91
N TRP A 149 17.95 -20.53 24.61
CA TRP A 149 18.06 -19.29 23.85
C TRP A 149 16.69 -18.83 23.39
N ARG A 150 16.25 -17.66 23.83
CA ARG A 150 15.00 -17.04 23.37
C ARG A 150 15.24 -15.60 22.95
N PRO A 151 14.67 -15.12 21.84
CA PRO A 151 14.73 -13.71 21.52
C PRO A 151 13.83 -12.96 22.51
N LYS A 152 14.41 -12.02 23.26
CA LYS A 152 13.69 -11.12 24.16
C LYS A 152 13.05 -9.97 23.40
N ALA A 153 13.78 -9.43 22.43
CA ALA A 153 13.35 -8.33 21.58
C ALA A 153 14.17 -8.31 20.29
N PHE A 154 13.57 -7.80 19.23
CA PHE A 154 14.23 -7.43 17.99
C PHE A 154 14.30 -5.91 17.95
N LYS A 155 15.48 -5.36 18.28
CA LYS A 155 15.67 -3.93 18.45
C LYS A 155 16.12 -3.29 17.15
N TRP A 156 15.23 -2.52 16.52
CA TRP A 156 15.58 -1.74 15.35
C TRP A 156 16.75 -0.81 15.64
N ARG A 157 17.71 -0.77 14.71
CA ARG A 157 18.83 0.15 14.76
C ARG A 157 18.76 1.08 13.57
N ASP A 158 19.01 2.34 13.87
CA ASP A 158 19.09 3.40 12.88
C ASP A 158 20.03 2.99 11.73
N PRO A 159 19.54 2.93 10.48
CA PRO A 159 20.35 2.57 9.33
C PRO A 159 21.63 3.40 9.16
N ARG A 160 21.67 4.64 9.70
CA ARG A 160 22.86 5.51 9.69
C ARG A 160 24.03 4.91 10.46
N TRP A 161 23.77 3.97 11.37
CA TRP A 161 24.80 3.28 12.15
C TRP A 161 25.57 2.25 11.32
N PHE A 162 25.16 2.01 10.08
CA PHE A 162 25.74 0.99 9.22
C PHE A 162 26.39 1.60 7.98
N ARG A 163 27.27 0.81 7.36
CA ARG A 163 27.88 1.09 6.07
C ARG A 163 28.13 -0.23 5.34
N PHE A 164 28.15 -0.19 4.01
CA PHE A 164 28.56 -1.35 3.22
C PHE A 164 30.09 -1.40 3.11
N ASP A 165 30.66 -2.60 3.09
CA ASP A 165 32.08 -2.82 2.89
C ASP A 165 32.50 -2.30 1.50
N GLU A 166 33.61 -1.56 1.42
CA GLU A 166 34.10 -0.99 0.17
C GLU A 166 34.55 -2.07 -0.84
N ASN A 167 35.00 -3.23 -0.36
CA ASN A 167 35.44 -4.35 -1.19
C ASN A 167 34.32 -5.34 -1.47
N ASP A 168 33.28 -5.36 -0.64
CA ASP A 168 32.10 -6.20 -0.78
C ASP A 168 30.82 -5.36 -0.51
N PRO A 169 30.30 -4.67 -1.53
CA PRO A 169 29.19 -3.72 -1.36
C PRO A 169 27.83 -4.39 -1.06
N GLU A 170 27.80 -5.71 -0.88
CA GLU A 170 26.65 -6.46 -0.35
C GLU A 170 26.78 -6.76 1.15
N ARG A 171 27.98 -6.61 1.73
CA ARG A 171 28.25 -6.86 3.14
C ARG A 171 28.02 -5.63 3.98
N LEU A 172 27.07 -5.73 4.91
CA LEU A 172 26.77 -4.69 5.89
C LEU A 172 27.71 -4.76 7.10
N LEU A 173 28.22 -3.61 7.51
CA LEU A 173 29.08 -3.41 8.68
C LEU A 173 28.43 -2.41 9.64
N LEU A 174 28.67 -2.59 10.94
CA LEU A 174 28.30 -1.64 11.99
C LEU A 174 29.44 -0.66 12.21
N ARG A 175 29.16 0.64 12.24
CA ARG A 175 30.17 1.66 12.54
C ARG A 175 30.57 1.58 14.01
N GLY A 176 31.84 1.30 14.29
CA GLY A 176 32.40 1.22 15.64
C GLY A 176 33.42 2.32 15.94
N GLU A 177 33.82 2.44 17.21
CA GLU A 177 34.80 3.45 17.66
C GLU A 177 36.20 3.25 17.10
N HIS A 178 36.53 2.00 16.83
CA HIS A 178 37.83 1.61 16.34
C HIS A 178 37.80 1.17 14.87
N GLY A 179 36.75 1.57 14.15
CA GLY A 179 36.50 1.20 12.75
C GLY A 179 35.19 0.42 12.59
N ASP A 180 34.86 0.13 11.33
CA ASP A 180 33.67 -0.62 10.98
C ASP A 180 33.83 -2.11 11.35
N GLU A 181 32.83 -2.66 12.03
CA GLU A 181 32.83 -4.02 12.56
C GLU A 181 31.83 -4.91 11.81
N PRO A 182 32.15 -6.19 11.59
CA PRO A 182 31.16 -7.13 11.08
C PRO A 182 30.03 -7.36 12.08
N LEU A 183 28.81 -7.51 11.55
CA LEU A 183 27.67 -7.91 12.35
C LEU A 183 27.88 -9.30 12.97
N LYS A 184 27.59 -9.44 14.27
CA LYS A 184 27.67 -10.71 14.98
C LYS A 184 26.81 -11.76 14.27
N PRO A 185 27.36 -12.91 13.86
CA PRO A 185 26.57 -14.01 13.33
C PRO A 185 25.50 -14.44 14.33
N TYR A 186 24.25 -14.62 13.87
CA TYR A 186 23.06 -14.90 14.70
C TYR A 186 22.64 -13.78 15.66
N GLY A 187 23.24 -12.59 15.56
CA GLY A 187 22.89 -11.43 16.39
C GLY A 187 21.98 -10.41 15.69
N TRP A 188 21.65 -10.60 14.42
CA TRP A 188 21.02 -9.57 13.59
C TRP A 188 20.05 -10.17 12.58
N ILE A 189 18.93 -9.46 12.38
CA ILE A 189 18.04 -9.60 11.23
C ILE A 189 18.44 -8.51 10.23
N THR A 190 18.89 -8.92 9.04
CA THR A 190 19.34 -8.00 7.98
C THR A 190 18.44 -8.12 6.76
N HIS A 191 17.47 -7.23 6.65
CA HIS A 191 16.55 -7.24 5.51
C HIS A 191 17.05 -6.32 4.42
N PHE A 192 17.22 -6.84 3.20
CA PHE A 192 17.60 -6.06 2.03
C PHE A 192 16.40 -5.99 1.08
N GLY A 193 15.74 -4.83 1.02
CA GLY A 193 14.56 -4.61 0.20
C GLY A 193 14.92 -4.58 -1.28
N LYS A 194 14.27 -5.41 -2.09
CA LYS A 194 14.51 -5.48 -3.53
C LYS A 194 13.38 -4.86 -4.35
N ALA A 195 13.27 -3.53 -4.35
CA ALA A 195 12.40 -2.84 -5.31
C ALA A 195 12.96 -2.89 -6.75
N LYS A 196 14.28 -3.07 -6.89
CA LYS A 196 14.97 -3.29 -8.16
C LYS A 196 16.24 -4.10 -7.96
N SER A 197 16.81 -4.60 -9.05
CA SER A 197 18.12 -5.25 -9.05
C SER A 197 19.28 -4.26 -8.83
N GLY A 198 20.36 -4.73 -8.21
CA GLY A 198 21.61 -3.98 -7.96
C GLY A 198 22.00 -3.95 -6.48
N LEU A 199 22.87 -2.99 -6.13
CA LEU A 199 23.41 -2.84 -4.77
C LEU A 199 22.29 -2.64 -3.72
N PRO A 200 22.40 -3.22 -2.51
CA PRO A 200 21.36 -3.11 -1.49
C PRO A 200 21.03 -1.66 -1.09
N ILE A 201 22.03 -0.77 -1.01
CA ILE A 201 21.81 0.67 -0.73
C ILE A 201 20.95 1.37 -1.80
N ARG A 202 20.83 0.80 -2.99
CA ARG A 202 20.00 1.29 -4.10
C ARG A 202 18.69 0.52 -4.25
N GLY A 203 18.37 -0.38 -3.31
CA GLY A 203 17.20 -1.26 -3.35
C GLY A 203 15.91 -0.62 -2.85
N GLY A 204 16.01 0.50 -2.12
CA GLY A 204 14.87 1.18 -1.48
C GLY A 204 14.14 2.18 -2.37
N LEU A 205 12.89 2.46 -2.03
CA LEU A 205 12.00 3.36 -2.77
C LEU A 205 12.30 4.85 -2.54
N ALA A 206 12.90 5.22 -1.40
CA ALA A 206 13.20 6.62 -1.07
C ALA A 206 14.04 7.30 -2.14
N ARG A 207 14.98 6.57 -2.75
CA ARG A 207 15.82 7.08 -3.85
C ARG A 207 15.00 7.55 -5.05
N GLY A 208 13.96 6.83 -5.43
CA GLY A 208 13.05 7.22 -6.52
C GLY A 208 12.15 8.38 -6.10
N ALA A 209 11.65 8.34 -4.86
CA ALA A 209 10.75 9.35 -4.31
C ALA A 209 11.43 10.70 -4.04
N ALA A 210 12.76 10.73 -3.84
CA ALA A 210 13.48 11.94 -3.41
C ALA A 210 13.37 13.11 -4.41
N TRP A 211 13.31 12.83 -5.71
CA TRP A 211 13.10 13.86 -6.73
C TRP A 211 11.68 14.41 -6.68
N ALA A 212 10.68 13.54 -6.52
CA ALA A 212 9.29 13.96 -6.39
C ALA A 212 9.08 14.80 -5.12
N PHE A 213 9.68 14.38 -4.01
CA PHE A 213 9.73 15.16 -2.76
C PHE A 213 10.31 16.56 -2.98
N LEU A 214 11.51 16.66 -3.56
CA LEU A 214 12.16 17.94 -3.82
C LEU A 214 11.29 18.89 -4.64
N PHE A 215 10.75 18.40 -5.77
CA PHE A 215 9.93 19.23 -6.64
C PHE A 215 8.59 19.60 -6.01
N LYS A 216 7.99 18.71 -5.22
CA LYS A 216 6.76 18.99 -4.46
C LYS A 216 7.03 20.07 -3.42
N SER A 217 8.13 19.99 -2.68
CA SER A 217 8.49 21.02 -1.69
C SER A 217 8.66 22.40 -2.31
N PHE A 218 9.22 22.51 -3.52
CA PHE A 218 9.28 23.79 -4.24
C PHE A 218 7.89 24.28 -4.61
N SER A 219 7.04 23.42 -5.18
CA SER A 219 5.67 23.78 -5.53
C SER A 219 4.85 24.25 -4.32
N LEU A 220 4.93 23.55 -3.18
CA LEU A 220 4.22 23.93 -1.97
C LEU A 220 4.74 25.24 -1.37
N LYS A 221 6.06 25.46 -1.38
CA LYS A 221 6.66 26.71 -0.92
C LYS A 221 6.19 27.89 -1.77
N ASP A 222 6.27 27.76 -3.09
CA ASP A 222 5.85 28.81 -4.02
C ASP A 222 4.34 29.07 -3.91
N TRP A 223 3.55 28.02 -3.71
CA TRP A 223 2.12 28.15 -3.47
C TRP A 223 1.81 28.87 -2.16
N ALA A 224 2.54 28.60 -1.08
CA ALA A 224 2.36 29.31 0.19
C ALA A 224 2.68 30.81 0.05
N ILE A 225 3.78 31.16 -0.63
CA ILE A 225 4.15 32.55 -0.94
C ILE A 225 3.07 33.22 -1.79
N PHE A 226 2.55 32.49 -2.79
CA PHE A 226 1.45 32.97 -3.63
C PHE A 226 0.20 33.24 -2.78
N CYS A 227 -0.20 32.31 -1.91
CA CYS A 227 -1.38 32.47 -1.04
C CYS A 227 -1.22 33.66 -0.07
N GLU A 228 -0.02 33.91 0.44
CA GLU A 228 0.29 35.09 1.26
C GLU A 228 0.16 36.38 0.45
N ALA A 229 0.77 36.45 -0.74
CA ALA A 229 0.75 37.63 -1.60
C ALA A 229 -0.65 37.94 -2.16
N TYR A 230 -1.40 36.93 -2.61
CA TYR A 230 -2.75 37.09 -3.15
C TYR A 230 -3.84 37.22 -2.09
N GLY A 231 -3.61 36.65 -0.89
CA GLY A 231 -4.54 36.78 0.23
C GLY A 231 -4.64 38.22 0.78
N GLN A 232 -3.67 39.07 0.47
CA GLN A 232 -3.58 40.44 0.96
C GLN A 232 -3.19 41.43 -0.14
N PRO A 233 -4.12 41.84 -1.03
CA PRO A 233 -3.82 42.81 -2.07
C PRO A 233 -3.40 44.15 -1.47
N LEU A 234 -2.28 44.69 -1.95
CA LEU A 234 -1.80 46.02 -1.55
C LEU A 234 -2.82 47.08 -2.00
N ARG A 235 -3.37 47.83 -1.05
CA ARG A 235 -4.31 48.91 -1.36
C ARG A 235 -3.52 50.19 -1.57
N ILE A 236 -3.55 50.73 -2.78
CA ILE A 236 -2.85 51.96 -3.13
C ILE A 236 -3.86 53.10 -3.28
N GLY A 237 -3.76 54.07 -2.38
CA GLY A 237 -4.44 55.36 -2.48
C GLY A 237 -3.70 56.28 -3.42
N LYS A 238 -4.44 56.89 -4.33
CA LYS A 238 -3.91 57.80 -5.35
C LYS A 238 -4.35 59.22 -5.04
N TRP A 239 -3.42 60.18 -5.11
CA TRP A 239 -3.75 61.61 -4.99
C TRP A 239 -3.18 62.43 -6.15
N GLY A 240 -3.99 63.39 -6.61
CA GLY A 240 -3.65 64.26 -7.72
C GLY A 240 -2.84 65.51 -7.32
N PRO A 241 -2.30 66.24 -8.31
CA PRO A 241 -1.63 67.50 -8.10
C PRO A 241 -2.62 68.56 -7.58
N GLY A 242 -2.47 68.95 -6.32
CA GLY A 242 -3.37 69.89 -5.64
C GLY A 242 -3.97 69.36 -4.32
N ALA A 243 -3.77 68.08 -4.00
CA ALA A 243 -4.21 67.52 -2.72
C ALA A 243 -3.46 68.16 -1.53
N THR A 244 -4.20 68.60 -0.52
CA THR A 244 -3.63 69.18 0.71
C THR A 244 -3.08 68.08 1.63
N GLU A 245 -2.27 68.45 2.63
CA GLU A 245 -1.78 67.47 3.63
C GLU A 245 -2.93 66.87 4.46
N GLU A 246 -4.02 67.62 4.67
CA GLU A 246 -5.24 67.11 5.32
C GLU A 246 -5.93 66.03 4.46
N ASP A 247 -6.01 66.23 3.15
CA ASP A 247 -6.59 65.25 2.22
C ASP A 247 -5.77 63.95 2.18
N LYS A 248 -4.43 64.06 2.20
CA LYS A 248 -3.53 62.90 2.26
C LYS A 248 -3.69 62.12 3.57
N ALA A 249 -3.82 62.82 4.70
CA ALA A 249 -4.02 62.20 6.01
C ALA A 249 -5.38 61.48 6.09
N ILE A 250 -6.43 62.08 5.52
CA ILE A 250 -7.77 61.46 5.43
C ILE A 250 -7.72 60.20 4.54
N LEU A 251 -7.05 60.28 3.38
CA LEU A 251 -6.89 59.16 2.46
C LEU A 251 -6.11 58.00 3.10
N LEU A 252 -5.00 58.29 3.77
CA LEU A 252 -4.21 57.28 4.49
C LEU A 252 -5.04 56.63 5.60
N LYS A 253 -5.78 57.42 6.38
CA LYS A 253 -6.66 56.92 7.45
C LYS A 253 -7.81 56.08 6.89
N ALA A 254 -8.37 56.45 5.75
CA ALA A 254 -9.41 55.68 5.07
C ALA A 254 -8.86 54.32 4.63
N ILE A 255 -7.67 54.28 4.03
CA ILE A 255 -7.05 53.03 3.57
C ILE A 255 -6.62 52.13 4.73
N ALA A 256 -6.09 52.72 5.81
CA ALA A 256 -5.74 52.00 7.03
C ALA A 256 -6.95 51.39 7.75
N ASN A 257 -8.13 52.01 7.64
CA ASN A 257 -9.37 51.51 8.27
C ASN A 257 -10.13 50.46 7.44
N ILE A 258 -9.77 50.26 6.17
CA ILE A 258 -10.45 49.32 5.26
C ILE A 258 -9.95 47.86 5.45
N GLY A 259 -8.89 47.61 6.23
CA GLY A 259 -8.46 46.24 6.58
C GLY A 259 -7.08 46.13 7.21
N VAL A 260 -6.60 44.90 7.37
CA VAL A 260 -5.33 44.59 8.05
C VAL A 260 -4.10 44.88 7.16
N ASP A 261 -3.23 45.75 7.70
CA ASP A 261 -1.76 45.96 7.54
C ASP A 261 -1.05 46.24 6.20
N TYR A 262 -1.72 46.38 5.03
CA TYR A 262 -1.01 46.77 3.79
C TYR A 262 -1.73 47.86 2.98
N GLY A 263 -1.53 49.10 3.41
CA GLY A 263 -2.03 50.31 2.74
C GLY A 263 -0.89 51.29 2.45
N ALA A 264 -0.81 51.74 1.20
CA ALA A 264 0.13 52.78 0.80
C ALA A 264 -0.61 53.89 0.08
N ILE A 265 -0.08 55.11 0.15
CA ILE A 265 -0.58 56.22 -0.63
C ILE A 265 0.57 56.70 -1.53
N ILE A 266 0.32 56.99 -2.81
CA ILE A 266 1.32 57.55 -3.75
C ILE A 266 0.75 58.73 -4.57
N PRO A 267 1.58 59.68 -5.01
CA PRO A 267 1.18 60.66 -6.02
C PRO A 267 0.89 59.96 -7.35
N ASP A 268 -0.13 60.43 -8.08
CA ASP A 268 -0.46 59.91 -9.42
C ASP A 268 0.72 59.92 -10.39
N SER A 269 1.63 60.89 -10.26
CA SER A 269 2.81 61.03 -11.12
C SER A 269 3.90 59.98 -10.87
N MET A 270 3.85 59.22 -9.78
CA MET A 270 4.81 58.17 -9.43
C MET A 270 4.25 56.75 -9.68
N MET A 271 3.14 56.65 -10.40
CA MET A 271 2.52 55.36 -10.70
C MET A 271 3.41 54.54 -11.63
N ILE A 272 3.81 53.35 -11.17
CA ILE A 272 4.47 52.33 -11.98
C ILE A 272 3.44 51.24 -12.22
N GLU A 273 2.93 51.14 -13.44
CA GLU A 273 2.08 50.02 -13.86
C GLU A 273 2.97 48.87 -14.34
N PHE A 274 2.88 47.73 -13.66
CA PHE A 274 3.48 46.51 -14.16
C PHE A 274 2.67 46.03 -15.37
N VAL A 275 3.34 45.83 -16.51
CA VAL A 275 2.72 45.22 -17.69
C VAL A 275 2.46 43.76 -17.36
N GLU A 276 1.24 43.45 -16.92
CA GLU A 276 0.83 42.07 -16.66
C GLU A 276 0.83 41.27 -17.97
N ALA A 277 1.74 40.30 -18.07
CA ALA A 277 1.55 39.22 -19.02
C ALA A 277 0.31 38.45 -18.57
N LYS A 278 -0.77 38.51 -19.34
CA LYS A 278 -2.01 37.73 -19.10
C LYS A 278 -1.71 36.22 -19.21
N LEU A 279 -1.05 35.64 -18.21
CA LEU A 279 -0.99 34.19 -18.04
C LEU A 279 -2.30 33.73 -17.40
N SER A 280 -3.19 33.16 -18.20
CA SER A 280 -4.51 32.65 -17.80
C SER A 280 -4.46 31.29 -17.09
N GLY A 281 -3.43 31.03 -16.28
CA GLY A 281 -3.29 29.78 -15.52
C GLY A 281 -2.50 30.06 -14.26
N SER A 282 -3.17 30.50 -13.19
CA SER A 282 -2.48 31.31 -12.17
C SER A 282 -2.32 30.66 -10.79
N HIS A 283 -3.23 29.80 -10.30
CA HIS A 283 -3.10 29.20 -8.96
C HIS A 283 -3.35 27.69 -8.91
N GLU A 284 -4.29 27.16 -9.69
CA GLU A 284 -4.58 25.71 -9.74
C GLU A 284 -3.37 24.87 -10.18
N LEU A 285 -2.41 25.46 -10.90
CA LEU A 285 -1.24 24.73 -11.39
C LEU A 285 -0.36 24.20 -10.25
N TYR A 286 -0.28 24.92 -9.13
CA TYR A 286 0.48 24.48 -7.96
C TYR A 286 -0.09 23.18 -7.39
N GLU A 287 -1.40 23.16 -7.15
CA GLU A 287 -2.11 21.98 -6.65
C GLU A 287 -2.04 20.83 -7.66
N LYS A 288 -2.36 21.09 -8.94
CA LYS A 288 -2.30 20.07 -10.01
C LYS A 288 -0.91 19.43 -10.11
N ARG A 289 0.15 20.22 -9.97
CA ARG A 289 1.53 19.70 -9.97
C ARG A 289 1.85 18.90 -8.70
N ALA A 290 1.43 19.36 -7.53
CA ALA A 290 1.60 18.63 -6.27
C ALA A 290 0.88 17.28 -6.32
N ASN A 291 -0.39 17.26 -6.75
CA ASN A 291 -1.21 16.06 -6.91
C ASN A 291 -0.60 15.10 -7.94
N TRP A 292 -0.08 15.62 -9.06
CA TRP A 292 0.60 14.77 -10.05
C TRP A 292 1.85 14.08 -9.46
N LEU A 293 2.64 14.79 -8.64
CA LEU A 293 3.81 14.22 -7.98
C LEU A 293 3.42 13.16 -6.94
N ASP A 294 2.36 13.40 -6.18
CA ASP A 294 1.81 12.43 -5.23
C ASP A 294 1.31 11.18 -5.94
N GLN A 295 0.63 11.31 -7.09
CA GLN A 295 0.27 10.17 -7.93
C GLN A 295 1.48 9.38 -8.42
N GLN A 296 2.61 10.03 -8.75
CA GLN A 296 3.83 9.30 -9.11
C GLN A 296 4.41 8.54 -7.91
N ILE A 297 4.30 9.10 -6.71
CA ILE A 297 4.70 8.42 -5.47
C ILE A 297 3.77 7.23 -5.19
N SER A 298 2.46 7.36 -5.38
CA SER A 298 1.49 6.25 -5.26
C SER A 298 1.86 5.10 -6.19
N LYS A 299 2.18 5.38 -7.46
CA LYS A 299 2.64 4.37 -8.43
C LYS A 299 3.96 3.73 -8.01
N LEU A 300 4.92 4.52 -7.53
CA LEU A 300 6.21 4.01 -7.09
C LEU A 300 6.09 3.07 -5.89
N VAL A 301 5.20 3.38 -4.94
CA VAL A 301 5.12 2.66 -3.67
C VAL A 301 4.07 1.55 -3.69
N LEU A 302 2.86 1.83 -4.18
CA LEU A 302 1.73 0.89 -4.18
C LEU A 302 1.45 0.29 -5.56
N GLY A 303 2.16 0.70 -6.61
CA GLY A 303 1.94 0.23 -7.98
C GLY A 303 0.72 0.84 -8.68
N GLN A 304 -0.08 1.65 -7.97
CA GLN A 304 -1.34 2.23 -8.47
C GLN A 304 -1.65 3.59 -7.83
N THR A 305 -2.65 4.29 -8.36
CA THR A 305 -3.13 5.60 -7.87
C THR A 305 -4.57 5.61 -7.38
N GLY A 306 -5.42 4.67 -7.82
CA GLY A 306 -6.88 4.76 -7.66
C GLY A 306 -7.38 4.72 -6.21
N THR A 307 -6.77 3.93 -5.32
CA THR A 307 -7.28 3.80 -3.94
C THR A 307 -6.87 4.93 -3.02
N THR A 308 -5.77 5.62 -3.34
CA THR A 308 -5.17 6.65 -2.47
C THR A 308 -5.61 8.05 -2.89
N ASP A 309 -5.70 8.29 -4.20
CA ASP A 309 -5.97 9.61 -4.76
C ASP A 309 -7.42 9.76 -5.26
N ALA A 310 -8.32 8.83 -4.86
CA ALA A 310 -9.76 8.80 -5.16
C ALA A 310 -10.12 9.18 -6.62
N ILE A 311 -9.38 8.62 -7.58
CA ILE A 311 -9.70 8.83 -9.00
C ILE A 311 -11.00 8.06 -9.27
N ALA A 312 -12.04 8.77 -9.71
CA ALA A 312 -13.33 8.18 -10.05
C ALA A 312 -13.14 7.03 -11.05
N GLY A 313 -13.42 5.81 -10.61
CA GLY A 313 -13.36 4.59 -11.40
C GLY A 313 -14.33 3.57 -10.80
N GLY A 314 -15.15 2.92 -11.65
CA GLY A 314 -16.14 1.94 -11.20
C GLY A 314 -15.51 0.73 -10.50
N HIS A 315 -16.35 -0.14 -9.91
CA HIS A 315 -15.94 -1.32 -9.13
C HIS A 315 -14.85 -2.19 -9.80
N ALA A 316 -14.84 -2.30 -11.13
CA ALA A 316 -13.84 -3.06 -11.88
C ALA A 316 -12.42 -2.48 -11.77
N VAL A 317 -12.28 -1.15 -11.69
CA VAL A 317 -10.99 -0.46 -11.55
C VAL A 317 -10.42 -0.66 -10.14
N GLY A 318 -11.29 -0.63 -9.11
CA GLY A 318 -10.91 -0.92 -7.72
C GLY A 318 -10.33 -2.33 -7.58
N LYS A 319 -10.97 -3.34 -8.18
CA LYS A 319 -10.49 -4.73 -8.11
C LYS A 319 -9.09 -4.91 -8.70
N VAL A 320 -8.82 -4.33 -9.87
CA VAL A 320 -7.47 -4.38 -10.49
C VAL A 320 -6.41 -3.72 -9.60
N HIS A 321 -6.76 -2.63 -8.92
CA HIS A 321 -5.83 -1.97 -7.98
C HIS A 321 -5.54 -2.81 -6.74
N ASP A 322 -6.54 -3.51 -6.21
CA ASP A 322 -6.35 -4.42 -5.09
C ASP A 322 -5.51 -5.64 -5.48
N GLU A 323 -5.66 -6.15 -6.70
CA GLU A 323 -4.82 -7.22 -7.25
C GLU A 323 -3.34 -6.78 -7.36
N VAL A 324 -3.06 -5.61 -7.94
CA VAL A 324 -1.67 -5.08 -8.01
C VAL A 324 -1.05 -4.88 -6.63
N ARG A 325 -1.86 -4.40 -5.68
CA ARG A 325 -1.42 -4.25 -4.29
C ARG A 325 -1.13 -5.61 -3.65
N ALA A 326 -1.96 -6.62 -3.90
CA ALA A 326 -1.77 -7.97 -3.39
C ALA A 326 -0.49 -8.61 -3.95
N ASP A 327 -0.18 -8.41 -5.23
CA ASP A 327 1.08 -8.90 -5.84
C ASP A 327 2.32 -8.31 -5.15
N ILE A 328 2.28 -7.00 -4.84
CA ILE A 328 3.35 -6.31 -4.14
C ILE A 328 3.46 -6.79 -2.68
N GLU A 329 2.32 -6.93 -2.01
CA GLU A 329 2.23 -7.45 -0.64
C GLU A 329 2.82 -8.87 -0.56
N GLU A 330 2.47 -9.77 -1.47
CA GLU A 330 3.00 -11.13 -1.54
C GLU A 330 4.51 -11.13 -1.79
N ALA A 331 4.99 -10.28 -2.72
CA ALA A 331 6.41 -10.18 -3.03
C ALA A 331 7.25 -9.69 -1.82
N ASP A 332 6.74 -8.73 -1.06
CA ASP A 332 7.38 -8.23 0.16
C ASP A 332 7.30 -9.25 1.29
N ALA A 333 6.14 -9.89 1.49
CA ALA A 333 5.92 -10.92 2.51
C ALA A 333 6.84 -12.13 2.28
N ARG A 334 7.05 -12.53 1.02
CA ARG A 334 8.00 -13.58 0.64
C ARG A 334 9.45 -13.19 0.98
N GLN A 335 9.85 -11.95 0.70
CA GLN A 335 11.20 -11.47 1.05
C GLN A 335 11.41 -11.41 2.57
N LEU A 336 10.39 -10.95 3.31
CA LEU A 336 10.41 -10.92 4.76
C LEU A 336 10.48 -12.34 5.35
N SER A 337 9.69 -13.28 4.81
CA SER A 337 9.73 -14.70 5.21
C SER A 337 11.14 -15.28 5.04
N VAL A 338 11.81 -15.03 3.91
CA VAL A 338 13.19 -15.48 3.69
C VAL A 338 14.14 -14.90 4.74
N CYS A 339 13.97 -13.63 5.09
CA CYS A 339 14.76 -12.94 6.11
C CYS A 339 14.59 -13.59 7.49
N ILE A 340 13.34 -13.76 7.94
CA ILE A 340 13.02 -14.36 9.25
C ILE A 340 13.48 -15.82 9.32
N ASN A 341 13.33 -16.59 8.24
CA ASN A 341 13.85 -17.96 8.17
C ASN A 341 15.37 -18.01 8.33
N ARG A 342 16.08 -17.11 7.64
CA ARG A 342 17.56 -17.06 7.65
C ARG A 342 18.11 -16.59 8.99
N ASP A 343 17.55 -15.53 9.55
CA ASP A 343 18.15 -14.77 10.66
C ASP A 343 17.50 -15.05 12.01
N VAL A 344 16.32 -15.67 12.04
CA VAL A 344 15.61 -15.97 13.30
C VAL A 344 15.37 -17.46 13.47
N ALA A 345 14.63 -18.10 12.55
CA ALA A 345 14.22 -19.50 12.72
C ALA A 345 15.44 -20.46 12.76
N ARG A 346 16.37 -20.30 11.81
CA ARG A 346 17.61 -21.10 11.76
C ARG A 346 18.48 -20.89 13.00
N PRO A 347 18.83 -19.64 13.40
CA PRO A 347 19.59 -19.41 14.63
C PRO A 347 18.92 -19.95 15.89
N LEU A 348 17.61 -19.75 16.03
CA LEU A 348 16.85 -20.18 17.20
C LEU A 348 16.95 -21.70 17.40
N VAL A 349 16.73 -22.47 16.33
CA VAL A 349 16.86 -23.94 16.38
C VAL A 349 18.32 -24.35 16.57
N ALA A 350 19.25 -23.74 15.84
CA ALA A 350 20.67 -24.09 15.91
C ALA A 350 21.29 -23.86 17.30
N LEU A 351 20.87 -22.80 18.00
CA LEU A 351 21.35 -22.46 19.34
C LEU A 351 20.77 -23.37 20.44
N ASN A 352 19.53 -23.86 20.27
CA ASN A 352 18.85 -24.69 21.28
C ASN A 352 19.05 -26.19 21.06
N HIS A 353 18.89 -26.67 19.82
CA HIS A 353 18.88 -28.09 19.48
C HIS A 353 20.06 -28.51 18.59
N GLY A 354 20.88 -27.56 18.14
CA GLY A 354 22.03 -27.81 17.28
C GLY A 354 21.72 -27.66 15.79
N PRO A 355 22.75 -27.67 14.92
CA PRO A 355 22.56 -27.50 13.48
C PRO A 355 21.71 -28.61 12.85
N ARG A 356 20.80 -28.23 11.96
CA ARG A 356 19.94 -29.16 11.21
C ARG A 356 20.26 -29.14 9.72
N ALA A 357 19.95 -30.24 9.04
CA ALA A 357 19.98 -30.28 7.57
C ALA A 357 18.78 -29.52 6.96
N LYS A 358 17.62 -29.60 7.61
CA LYS A 358 16.40 -28.86 7.27
C LYS A 358 15.86 -28.19 8.52
N TYR A 359 15.33 -26.99 8.36
CA TYR A 359 14.77 -26.19 9.45
C TYR A 359 13.28 -25.98 9.21
N PRO A 360 12.50 -25.67 10.26
CA PRO A 360 11.13 -25.18 10.09
C PRO A 360 11.08 -23.95 9.16
N VAL A 361 9.97 -23.81 8.45
CA VAL A 361 9.75 -22.72 7.50
C VAL A 361 8.66 -21.79 8.02
N VAL A 362 9.03 -20.54 8.27
CA VAL A 362 8.11 -19.44 8.55
C VAL A 362 7.58 -18.89 7.22
N LYS A 363 6.26 -18.84 7.05
CA LYS A 363 5.59 -18.29 5.87
C LYS A 363 4.71 -17.13 6.34
N ILE A 364 5.01 -15.93 5.87
CA ILE A 364 4.20 -14.72 6.06
C ILE A 364 3.45 -14.50 4.77
N GLY A 365 2.13 -14.44 4.83
CA GLY A 365 1.29 -14.39 3.63
C GLY A 365 -0.18 -14.51 3.99
N ARG A 366 -1.03 -14.25 3.00
CA ARG A 366 -2.42 -14.71 3.11
C ARG A 366 -2.42 -16.24 3.08
N PRO A 367 -3.30 -16.91 3.82
CA PRO A 367 -3.55 -18.32 3.59
C PRO A 367 -3.91 -18.49 2.10
N ASP A 368 -3.48 -19.61 1.51
CA ASP A 368 -3.80 -19.89 0.11
C ASP A 368 -5.34 -19.92 0.03
N ASP A 369 -5.96 -18.93 -0.63
CA ASP A 369 -7.41 -18.88 -0.89
C ASP A 369 -7.72 -19.98 -1.91
N ILE A 370 -7.83 -21.20 -1.40
CA ILE A 370 -8.37 -22.30 -2.17
C ILE A 370 -9.84 -21.98 -2.34
N ASP A 371 -10.24 -21.70 -3.58
CA ASP A 371 -11.64 -21.62 -3.98
C ASP A 371 -12.29 -22.98 -3.72
N THR A 372 -12.81 -23.14 -2.51
CA THR A 372 -13.36 -24.40 -2.00
C THR A 372 -14.53 -24.86 -2.85
N GLU A 373 -15.31 -23.94 -3.41
CA GLU A 373 -16.38 -24.24 -4.35
C GLU A 373 -15.83 -24.86 -5.64
N LYS A 374 -14.84 -24.22 -6.28
CA LYS A 374 -14.18 -24.80 -7.46
C LYS A 374 -13.49 -26.12 -7.13
N LEU A 375 -12.85 -26.23 -5.97
CA LEU A 375 -12.15 -27.44 -5.58
C LEU A 375 -13.11 -28.61 -5.36
N VAL A 376 -14.19 -28.39 -4.61
CA VAL A 376 -15.22 -29.39 -4.36
C VAL A 376 -15.90 -29.78 -5.67
N SER A 377 -16.20 -28.82 -6.54
CA SER A 377 -16.76 -29.08 -7.88
C SER A 377 -15.82 -29.91 -8.76
N ASN A 378 -14.53 -29.58 -8.77
CA ASN A 378 -13.50 -30.33 -9.51
C ASN A 378 -13.36 -31.76 -8.97
N VAL A 379 -13.31 -31.94 -7.65
CA VAL A 379 -13.23 -33.26 -7.01
C VAL A 379 -14.50 -34.08 -7.30
N ALA A 380 -15.69 -33.49 -7.16
CA ALA A 380 -16.96 -34.15 -7.48
C ALA A 380 -17.05 -34.59 -8.95
N THR A 381 -16.42 -33.84 -9.86
CA THR A 381 -16.37 -34.18 -11.29
C THR A 381 -15.32 -35.25 -11.60
N LEU A 382 -14.14 -35.18 -10.98
CA LEU A 382 -13.00 -36.05 -11.29
C LEU A 382 -13.05 -37.41 -10.58
N VAL A 383 -13.71 -37.51 -9.41
CA VAL A 383 -13.86 -38.78 -8.68
C VAL A 383 -14.64 -39.83 -9.50
N PRO A 384 -15.78 -39.52 -10.13
CA PRO A 384 -16.45 -40.42 -11.07
C PRO A 384 -15.56 -40.82 -12.27
N LEU A 385 -14.63 -39.95 -12.67
CA LEU A 385 -13.67 -40.20 -13.76
C LEU A 385 -12.43 -40.99 -13.30
N GLY A 386 -12.38 -41.42 -12.03
CA GLY A 386 -11.36 -42.30 -11.50
C GLY A 386 -10.28 -41.62 -10.64
N LEU A 387 -10.40 -40.33 -10.33
CA LEU A 387 -9.53 -39.66 -9.37
C LEU A 387 -9.77 -40.25 -7.96
N LYS A 388 -8.69 -40.73 -7.32
CA LYS A 388 -8.74 -41.27 -5.94
C LYS A 388 -8.30 -40.19 -4.97
N VAL A 389 -9.25 -39.62 -4.23
CA VAL A 389 -8.99 -38.63 -3.17
C VAL A 389 -9.36 -39.25 -1.83
N GLY A 390 -8.47 -39.14 -0.83
CA GLY A 390 -8.75 -39.57 0.53
C GLY A 390 -9.73 -38.60 1.21
N MET A 391 -10.67 -39.12 2.01
CA MET A 391 -11.65 -38.27 2.72
C MET A 391 -10.99 -37.32 3.71
N GLY A 392 -9.97 -37.77 4.46
CA GLY A 392 -9.19 -36.92 5.36
C GLY A 392 -8.52 -35.75 4.62
N THR A 393 -7.90 -36.03 3.47
CA THR A 393 -7.27 -34.98 2.64
C THR A 393 -8.27 -33.94 2.16
N LEU A 394 -9.48 -34.33 1.75
CA LEU A 394 -10.51 -33.37 1.34
C LEU A 394 -11.01 -32.55 2.53
N ARG A 395 -11.19 -33.18 3.68
CA ARG A 395 -11.61 -32.55 4.95
C ARG A 395 -10.61 -31.50 5.44
N ASP A 396 -9.32 -31.83 5.45
CA ASP A 396 -8.24 -30.90 5.78
C ASP A 396 -8.24 -29.69 4.84
N LEU A 397 -8.50 -29.93 3.55
CA LEU A 397 -8.46 -28.89 2.52
C LEU A 397 -9.65 -27.92 2.56
N ILE A 398 -10.82 -28.38 3.02
CA ILE A 398 -12.02 -27.55 3.21
C ILE A 398 -12.16 -27.04 4.66
N GLY A 399 -11.22 -27.37 5.54
CA GLY A 399 -11.21 -26.94 6.94
C GLY A 399 -12.30 -27.59 7.82
N VAL A 400 -12.80 -28.77 7.43
CA VAL A 400 -13.83 -29.50 8.20
C VAL A 400 -13.16 -30.65 8.95
N PRO A 401 -13.07 -30.62 10.29
CA PRO A 401 -12.45 -31.68 11.05
C PRO A 401 -13.21 -33.00 10.91
N GLU A 402 -12.51 -34.11 11.15
CA GLU A 402 -13.16 -35.41 11.28
C GLU A 402 -14.03 -35.43 12.55
N PRO A 403 -15.34 -35.72 12.43
CA PRO A 403 -16.22 -35.75 13.59
C PRO A 403 -15.81 -36.88 14.53
N ALA A 404 -15.97 -36.64 15.83
CA ALA A 404 -15.77 -37.70 16.83
C ALA A 404 -16.82 -38.82 16.66
N ASP A 405 -16.51 -40.03 17.15
CA ASP A 405 -17.40 -41.20 17.03
C ASP A 405 -18.80 -40.96 17.64
N ASP A 406 -18.92 -40.01 18.57
CA ASP A 406 -20.13 -39.63 19.29
C ASP A 406 -20.71 -38.26 18.87
N GLU A 407 -20.18 -37.63 17.83
CA GLU A 407 -20.61 -36.30 17.37
C GLU A 407 -21.86 -36.38 16.47
N GLU A 408 -22.82 -35.49 16.71
CA GLU A 408 -24.08 -35.47 15.97
C GLU A 408 -23.86 -34.95 14.53
N LEU A 409 -24.12 -35.80 13.54
CA LEU A 409 -23.86 -35.51 12.12
C LEU A 409 -25.04 -34.82 11.44
N LEU A 410 -24.75 -33.81 10.62
CA LEU A 410 -25.74 -33.21 9.71
C LEU A 410 -26.15 -34.24 8.63
N SER A 411 -27.43 -34.61 8.60
CA SER A 411 -28.00 -35.51 7.59
C SER A 411 -28.97 -34.78 6.66
N ALA A 412 -28.96 -35.11 5.36
CA ALA A 412 -29.96 -34.62 4.42
C ALA A 412 -31.37 -35.18 4.75
N PRO A 413 -32.47 -34.43 4.53
CA PRO A 413 -33.83 -34.95 4.68
C PRO A 413 -34.03 -36.17 3.77
N ASN A 414 -34.32 -37.31 4.36
CA ASN A 414 -34.49 -38.57 3.66
C ASN A 414 -35.73 -38.51 2.74
N GLN A 415 -35.55 -38.37 1.42
CA GLN A 415 -36.60 -38.67 0.45
C GLN A 415 -36.71 -40.20 0.35
N ALA A 416 -37.47 -40.79 1.27
CA ALA A 416 -37.83 -42.19 1.21
C ALA A 416 -38.72 -42.45 -0.02
N ALA A 417 -38.22 -43.33 -0.89
CA ALA A 417 -38.94 -43.85 -2.03
C ALA A 417 -40.18 -44.66 -1.60
N GLY A 418 -41.29 -44.38 -2.31
CA GLY A 418 -42.60 -45.04 -2.34
C GLY A 418 -42.84 -46.31 -1.53
N GLY A 419 -43.76 -46.19 -0.56
CA GLY A 419 -44.57 -47.28 -0.01
C GLY A 419 -46.02 -46.82 0.09
N SER A 420 -46.92 -47.51 -0.61
CA SER A 420 -48.35 -47.23 -0.70
C SER A 420 -49.09 -47.62 0.58
N GLU A 421 -49.73 -46.67 1.25
CA GLU A 421 -50.78 -46.94 2.25
C GLU A 421 -51.88 -45.86 2.21
N GLU A 422 -53.11 -46.33 2.41
CA GLU A 422 -54.38 -45.67 2.10
C GLU A 422 -54.65 -44.38 2.89
N LYS A 423 -55.32 -43.42 2.22
CA LYS A 423 -55.91 -42.21 2.82
C LYS A 423 -57.19 -42.55 3.59
N PRO A 424 -57.37 -42.00 4.80
CA PRO A 424 -58.66 -41.53 5.28
C PRO A 424 -58.79 -40.01 5.09
N ASP A 425 -60.02 -39.59 4.79
CA ASP A 425 -60.43 -38.24 4.42
C ASP A 425 -60.27 -37.16 5.52
N ALA A 426 -60.26 -35.91 5.05
CA ALA A 426 -59.85 -34.66 5.70
C ALA A 426 -60.67 -34.21 6.96
N PRO A 427 -60.22 -33.13 7.64
CA PRO A 427 -60.76 -31.83 7.25
C PRO A 427 -59.70 -30.74 7.05
N LYS A 428 -59.91 -29.97 5.98
CA LYS A 428 -59.18 -28.76 5.60
C LYS A 428 -59.42 -27.64 6.62
N ALA A 429 -58.36 -27.16 7.25
CA ALA A 429 -58.28 -25.79 7.74
C ALA A 429 -56.95 -25.20 7.22
N LYS A 430 -57.08 -24.11 6.47
CA LYS A 430 -56.00 -23.41 5.77
C LYS A 430 -55.03 -22.82 6.79
N ALA A 431 -53.79 -23.34 6.81
CA ALA A 431 -52.63 -22.59 7.26
C ALA A 431 -51.82 -22.28 6.01
N GLU A 432 -51.64 -20.99 5.73
CA GLU A 432 -50.81 -20.48 4.66
C GLU A 432 -49.36 -20.88 4.95
N ALA A 433 -48.83 -21.78 4.12
CA ALA A 433 -47.42 -22.11 4.11
C ALA A 433 -46.68 -20.99 3.38
N PHE A 434 -45.78 -20.31 4.09
CA PHE A 434 -44.68 -19.60 3.44
C PHE A 434 -43.80 -20.65 2.76
N GLN A 435 -43.94 -20.77 1.44
CA GLN A 435 -42.94 -21.43 0.62
C GLN A 435 -41.79 -20.44 0.39
N ALA A 436 -40.65 -20.68 1.02
CA ALA A 436 -39.39 -20.16 0.52
C ALA A 436 -38.92 -21.08 -0.63
N GLY A 437 -39.46 -20.83 -1.83
CA GLY A 437 -38.83 -21.27 -3.06
C GLY A 437 -37.52 -20.51 -3.29
N PRO A 438 -36.65 -20.97 -4.22
CA PRO A 438 -35.43 -20.25 -4.56
C PRO A 438 -35.81 -18.81 -4.94
N ALA A 439 -35.18 -17.83 -4.30
CA ALA A 439 -35.42 -16.43 -4.57
C ALA A 439 -34.98 -16.10 -6.00
N THR A 440 -35.86 -16.29 -6.97
CA THR A 440 -35.89 -15.44 -8.15
C THR A 440 -36.22 -14.05 -7.61
N ALA A 441 -35.19 -13.20 -7.48
CA ALA A 441 -35.38 -11.80 -7.12
C ALA A 441 -36.42 -11.22 -8.09
N THR A 442 -37.56 -10.81 -7.55
CA THR A 442 -38.52 -10.00 -8.30
C THR A 442 -37.78 -8.71 -8.65
N PRO A 443 -37.63 -8.35 -9.94
CA PRO A 443 -36.90 -7.15 -10.33
C PRO A 443 -37.48 -5.95 -9.56
N ASP A 444 -36.64 -5.27 -8.80
CA ASP A 444 -37.08 -4.10 -8.07
C ASP A 444 -37.36 -2.93 -9.03
N ALA A 445 -37.82 -1.80 -8.51
CA ALA A 445 -38.12 -0.63 -9.33
C ALA A 445 -36.87 -0.11 -10.08
N VAL A 446 -35.67 -0.34 -9.56
CA VAL A 446 -34.41 0.05 -10.19
C VAL A 446 -34.06 -0.93 -11.32
N ASP A 447 -34.23 -2.24 -11.10
CA ASP A 447 -34.02 -3.25 -12.14
C ASP A 447 -34.97 -3.03 -13.34
N ARG A 448 -36.25 -2.74 -13.07
CA ARG A 448 -37.23 -2.42 -14.13
C ARG A 448 -36.91 -1.14 -14.88
N ALA A 449 -36.48 -0.09 -14.18
CA ALA A 449 -36.08 1.18 -14.80
C ALA A 449 -34.82 1.02 -15.66
N ILE A 450 -33.88 0.15 -15.26
CA ILE A 450 -32.69 -0.18 -16.05
C ILE A 450 -33.09 -0.98 -17.30
N ASP A 451 -33.97 -1.96 -17.16
CA ASP A 451 -34.46 -2.76 -18.29
C ASP A 451 -35.22 -1.90 -19.32
N ASP A 452 -36.04 -0.94 -18.88
CA ASP A 452 -36.73 0.02 -19.77
C ASP A 452 -35.75 0.98 -20.46
N LEU A 453 -34.71 1.43 -19.74
CA LEU A 453 -33.66 2.26 -20.32
C LEU A 453 -32.88 1.50 -21.42
N LEU A 454 -32.64 0.21 -21.19
CA LEU A 454 -31.90 -0.69 -22.07
C LEU A 454 -32.72 -1.18 -23.28
N ALA A 455 -34.04 -1.36 -23.11
CA ALA A 455 -34.94 -1.86 -24.14
C ALA A 455 -35.13 -0.83 -25.28
N ASP A 456 -35.46 0.42 -24.96
CA ASP A 456 -35.87 1.42 -25.98
C ASP A 456 -35.16 2.79 -25.87
N GLY A 457 -34.38 3.03 -24.82
CA GLY A 457 -33.91 4.39 -24.47
C GLY A 457 -32.61 4.86 -25.15
N TRP A 458 -31.62 3.97 -25.31
CA TRP A 458 -30.26 4.36 -25.69
C TRP A 458 -29.90 4.06 -27.14
N ARG A 459 -30.46 3.00 -27.73
CA ARG A 459 -30.13 2.55 -29.10
C ARG A 459 -30.34 3.66 -30.14
N PRO A 460 -31.49 4.35 -30.22
CA PRO A 460 -31.69 5.41 -31.21
C PRO A 460 -30.78 6.63 -31.03
N LEU A 461 -30.24 6.85 -29.81
CA LEU A 461 -29.35 7.97 -29.49
C LEU A 461 -27.89 7.70 -29.89
N VAL A 462 -27.51 6.42 -29.93
CA VAL A 462 -26.12 5.98 -30.15
C VAL A 462 -25.92 5.36 -31.53
N GLU A 463 -27.00 4.85 -32.15
CA GLU A 463 -27.02 4.28 -33.50
C GLU A 463 -26.43 5.23 -34.57
N PRO A 464 -26.70 6.55 -34.60
CA PRO A 464 -26.09 7.46 -35.57
C PRO A 464 -24.55 7.59 -35.45
N VAL A 465 -24.00 7.26 -34.28
CA VAL A 465 -22.55 7.35 -34.01
C VAL A 465 -21.84 6.05 -34.36
N ILE A 466 -22.49 4.91 -34.09
CA ILE A 466 -21.91 3.58 -34.28
C ILE A 466 -22.16 3.05 -35.70
N ASP A 467 -23.28 3.42 -36.34
CA ASP A 467 -23.63 2.87 -37.65
C ASP A 467 -22.58 3.25 -38.72
N GLY A 468 -22.05 2.23 -39.40
CA GLY A 468 -20.98 2.36 -40.39
C GLY A 468 -19.60 2.76 -39.86
N LEU A 469 -19.40 2.89 -38.54
CA LEU A 469 -18.11 3.28 -37.94
C LEU A 469 -16.99 2.30 -38.28
N ASP A 470 -17.28 0.99 -38.27
CA ASP A 470 -16.31 -0.06 -38.57
C ASP A 470 -15.74 0.08 -39.99
N ASN A 471 -16.58 0.49 -40.96
CA ASN A 471 -16.17 0.70 -42.35
C ASN A 471 -15.32 1.96 -42.52
N GLU A 472 -15.63 3.04 -41.78
CA GLU A 472 -14.83 4.27 -41.78
C GLU A 472 -13.48 4.08 -41.09
N LEU A 473 -13.43 3.34 -39.98
CA LEU A 473 -12.19 3.01 -39.29
C LEU A 473 -11.31 2.06 -40.11
N ALA A 474 -11.91 1.11 -40.84
CA ALA A 474 -11.18 0.24 -41.75
C ALA A 474 -10.54 0.99 -42.93
N ALA A 475 -11.08 2.17 -43.29
CA ALA A 475 -10.52 3.04 -44.32
C ALA A 475 -9.45 4.01 -43.79
N ALA A 476 -9.32 4.16 -42.47
CA ALA A 476 -8.30 5.01 -41.86
C ALA A 476 -6.93 4.32 -41.89
N SER A 477 -5.92 5.04 -42.37
CA SER A 477 -4.56 4.50 -42.54
C SER A 477 -3.60 4.96 -41.44
N THR A 478 -4.04 5.92 -40.62
CA THR A 478 -3.26 6.50 -39.52
C THR A 478 -4.12 6.73 -38.28
N LEU A 479 -3.46 6.80 -37.11
CA LEU A 479 -4.12 7.00 -35.82
C LEU A 479 -4.83 8.36 -35.73
N ASP A 480 -4.28 9.40 -36.37
CA ASP A 480 -4.87 10.74 -36.38
C ASP A 480 -6.14 10.81 -37.23
N GLU A 481 -6.20 10.06 -38.35
CA GLU A 481 -7.43 9.94 -39.16
C GLU A 481 -8.54 9.22 -38.37
N ALA A 482 -8.19 8.15 -37.66
CA ALA A 482 -9.14 7.47 -36.77
C ALA A 482 -9.67 8.41 -35.68
N ARG A 483 -8.79 9.23 -35.09
CA ARG A 483 -9.18 10.20 -34.05
C ARG A 483 -10.13 11.27 -34.57
N GLN A 484 -9.90 11.78 -35.78
CA GLN A 484 -10.78 12.76 -36.43
C GLN A 484 -12.15 12.16 -36.78
N ILE A 485 -12.22 10.88 -37.15
CA ILE A 485 -13.49 10.16 -37.38
C ILE A 485 -14.32 10.12 -36.09
N PHE A 486 -13.67 9.81 -34.95
CA PHE A 486 -14.32 9.80 -33.64
C PHE A 486 -14.76 11.20 -33.20
N GLU A 487 -13.90 12.21 -33.32
CA GLU A 487 -14.22 13.60 -32.93
C GLU A 487 -15.45 14.12 -33.70
N ARG A 488 -15.48 13.91 -35.03
CA ARG A 488 -16.62 14.30 -35.89
C ARG A 488 -17.93 13.59 -35.52
N ARG A 489 -17.88 12.29 -35.22
CA ARG A 489 -19.08 11.50 -34.88
C ARG A 489 -19.57 11.77 -33.47
N LEU A 490 -18.68 12.16 -32.55
CA LEU A 490 -19.05 12.60 -31.21
C LEU A 490 -19.72 13.98 -31.20
N GLU A 491 -19.36 14.88 -32.12
CA GLU A 491 -20.06 16.17 -32.29
C GLU A 491 -21.53 16.01 -32.71
N THR A 492 -21.87 14.95 -33.46
CA THR A 492 -23.25 14.59 -33.81
C THR A 492 -24.03 13.96 -32.66
N LEU A 493 -23.36 13.50 -31.60
CA LEU A 493 -24.02 13.00 -30.41
C LEU A 493 -24.48 14.23 -29.60
N GLY A 494 -25.77 14.57 -29.72
CA GLY A 494 -26.37 15.65 -28.93
C GLY A 494 -26.25 15.36 -27.43
N VAL A 495 -25.18 15.86 -26.81
CA VAL A 495 -24.79 15.59 -25.41
C VAL A 495 -25.93 15.87 -24.42
N THR A 496 -26.83 16.80 -24.75
CA THR A 496 -27.99 17.17 -23.95
C THR A 496 -29.03 16.05 -23.81
N ALA A 497 -29.36 15.31 -24.87
CA ALA A 497 -30.45 14.32 -24.80
C ALA A 497 -30.07 13.08 -23.97
N LEU A 498 -28.81 12.65 -24.07
CA LEU A 498 -28.28 11.53 -23.28
C LEU A 498 -28.04 11.95 -21.82
N ALA A 499 -27.54 13.17 -21.60
CA ALA A 499 -27.37 13.72 -20.26
C ALA A 499 -28.73 13.91 -19.54
N ASP A 500 -29.76 14.40 -20.24
CA ASP A 500 -31.10 14.57 -19.68
C ASP A 500 -31.75 13.22 -19.31
N LYS A 501 -31.61 12.20 -20.17
CA LYS A 501 -32.08 10.83 -19.89
C LYS A 501 -31.38 10.20 -18.69
N LEU A 502 -30.05 10.35 -18.59
CA LEU A 502 -29.26 9.83 -17.46
C LEU A 502 -29.55 10.59 -16.16
N ALA A 503 -29.78 11.90 -16.23
CA ALA A 503 -30.17 12.72 -15.09
C ALA A 503 -31.56 12.33 -14.58
N GLN A 504 -32.53 12.10 -15.47
CA GLN A 504 -33.87 11.63 -15.10
C GLN A 504 -33.83 10.24 -14.46
N ALA A 505 -33.07 9.30 -15.06
CA ALA A 505 -32.93 7.95 -14.51
C ALA A 505 -32.25 7.95 -13.14
N SER A 506 -31.16 8.71 -12.98
CA SER A 506 -30.44 8.80 -11.70
C SER A 506 -31.29 9.45 -10.61
N PHE A 507 -32.10 10.45 -10.97
CA PHE A 507 -33.02 11.12 -10.04
C PHE A 507 -34.17 10.21 -9.63
N ALA A 508 -34.77 9.49 -10.57
CA ALA A 508 -35.83 8.51 -10.31
C ALA A 508 -35.33 7.36 -9.42
N SER A 509 -34.20 6.74 -9.74
CA SER A 509 -33.62 5.67 -8.93
C SER A 509 -33.26 6.13 -7.52
N ARG A 510 -32.83 7.38 -7.34
CA ARG A 510 -32.55 7.94 -6.02
C ARG A 510 -33.82 8.15 -5.20
N ILE A 511 -34.89 8.65 -5.80
CA ILE A 511 -36.18 8.81 -5.10
C ILE A 511 -36.73 7.44 -4.70
N SER A 512 -36.76 6.48 -5.61
CA SER A 512 -37.26 5.13 -5.32
C SER A 512 -36.44 4.43 -4.22
N GLY A 513 -35.11 4.60 -4.23
CA GLY A 513 -34.24 4.09 -3.17
C GLY A 513 -34.43 4.77 -1.80
N GLU A 514 -34.86 6.03 -1.77
CA GLU A 514 -35.11 6.78 -0.53
C GLU A 514 -36.54 6.60 0.01
N THR A 515 -37.54 6.39 -0.85
CA THR A 515 -38.96 6.28 -0.44
C THR A 515 -39.51 4.86 -0.42
N GLY A 516 -38.85 3.90 -1.09
CA GLY A 516 -39.34 2.52 -1.23
C GLY A 516 -40.59 2.39 -2.10
N GLU A 517 -40.92 3.42 -2.88
CA GLU A 517 -42.04 3.42 -3.83
C GLU A 517 -41.59 2.98 -5.23
N ASP A 518 -42.52 2.36 -5.96
CA ASP A 518 -42.32 1.95 -7.35
C ASP A 518 -42.22 3.16 -8.29
N LEU A 519 -41.38 3.03 -9.32
CA LEU A 519 -41.25 3.99 -10.41
C LEU A 519 -42.29 3.65 -11.49
N ASP A 520 -43.30 4.49 -11.68
CA ASP A 520 -44.21 4.45 -12.84
C ASP A 520 -43.67 5.29 -14.01
#